data_AF-A0A1B2Z7U1-F1
#
_entry.id   AF-A0A1B2Z7U1-F1
#
_cell.length_a   1.000
_cell.length_b   1.000
_cell.length_c   1.000
_cell.angle_alpha   90.00
_cell.angle_beta   90.00
_cell.angle_gamma   90.00
#
_symmetry.space_group_name_H-M   'P 1'
#
loop_
_entity.id
_entity.type
_entity.pdbx_description
1 polymer ?
#
loop_
_entity_poly.entity_id
_entity_poly.type
_entity_poly.pdbx_seq_one_letter_code
_entity_poly.pdbx_strand_id
1 'polypeptide(L)' 'MIKLTFAQTIYGVIKDSDSNLLFGATIYNSSNSKIGITNEMGVFSVESVKGENKLFISYVGYTSKIITLESTGDSIN' A
#
# COMPACT_ATOMS: atom_id res chain seq x y z
N MET A 1 3.99 4.93 30.64
CA MET A 1 4.29 5.92 29.59
C MET A 1 3.55 5.48 28.33
N ILE A 2 2.63 6.28 27.80
CA ILE A 2 1.88 5.94 26.58
C ILE A 2 2.64 6.54 25.40
N LYS A 3 2.98 5.73 24.39
CA LYS A 3 3.64 6.17 23.16
C LYS A 3 2.60 6.17 22.05
N LEU A 4 2.15 7.36 21.64
CA LEU A 4 1.26 7.54 20.50
C LEU A 4 2.10 7.57 19.23
N THR A 5 1.73 6.75 18.24
CA THR A 5 2.36 6.73 16.92
C THR A 5 1.28 7.02 15.89
N PHE A 6 1.52 7.98 15.02
CA PHE A 6 0.64 8.26 13.89
C PHE A 6 0.92 7.22 12.80
N ALA A 7 -0.03 6.30 12.57
CA ALA A 7 0.01 5.40 11.45
C ALA A 7 -0.40 6.18 10.19
N GLN A 8 0.55 6.45 9.31
CA GLN A 8 0.22 6.92 7.97
C GLN A 8 -0.30 5.73 7.14
N THR A 9 -1.27 6.00 6.27
CA THR A 9 -1.85 4.98 5.40
C THR A 9 -1.60 5.40 3.96
N ILE A 10 -1.07 4.49 3.15
CA ILE A 10 -0.94 4.66 1.71
C ILE A 10 -2.26 4.25 1.08
N TYR A 11 -2.84 5.16 0.30
CA TYR A 11 -4.06 4.92 -0.48
C TYR A 11 -3.72 4.96 -1.96
N GLY A 12 -4.44 4.19 -2.77
CA GLY A 12 -4.28 4.22 -4.21
C GLY A 12 -5.35 3.44 -4.95
N VAL A 13 -5.23 3.46 -6.27
CA VAL A 13 -6.08 2.70 -7.19
C VAL A 13 -5.19 1.89 -8.12
N ILE A 14 -5.48 0.60 -8.28
CA ILE A 14 -4.77 -0.28 -9.20
C ILE A 14 -5.64 -0.53 -10.43
N LYS A 15 -5.04 -0.32 -11.61
CA LYS A 15 -5.61 -0.59 -12.92
C LYS A 15 -4.62 -1.35 -13.79
N ASP A 16 -5.11 -2.07 -14.80
CA ASP A 16 -4.26 -2.60 -15.87
C ASP A 16 -3.94 -1.53 -16.94
N SER A 17 -3.24 -1.94 -18.00
CA SER A 17 -2.87 -1.07 -19.13
C SER A 17 -4.06 -0.53 -19.91
N ASP A 18 -5.19 -1.23 -19.89
CA ASP A 18 -6.43 -0.86 -20.57
C ASP A 18 -7.36 -0.05 -19.66
N SER A 19 -6.87 0.36 -18.49
CA SER A 19 -7.60 1.11 -17.46
C SER A 19 -8.74 0.35 -16.77
N ASN A 20 -8.74 -0.99 -16.84
CA ASN A 20 -9.68 -1.80 -16.06
C ASN A 20 -9.29 -1.78 -14.58
N LEU A 21 -10.28 -1.63 -13.70
CA LEU A 21 -10.08 -1.68 -12.25
C LEU A 21 -9.77 -3.12 -11.83
N LEU A 22 -8.71 -3.32 -11.06
CA LEU A 22 -8.32 -4.66 -10.61
C LEU A 22 -8.85 -4.91 -9.20
N PHE A 23 -9.89 -5.73 -9.08
CA PHE A 23 -10.45 -6.20 -7.81
C PHE A 23 -9.66 -7.40 -7.28
N GLY A 24 -9.28 -7.40 -6.00
CA GLY A 24 -8.54 -8.52 -5.38
C GLY A 24 -7.03 -8.51 -5.64
N ALA A 25 -6.47 -7.43 -6.18
CA ALA A 25 -5.03 -7.23 -6.22
C ALA A 25 -4.50 -7.08 -4.78
N THR A 26 -3.37 -7.71 -4.50
CA THR A 26 -2.72 -7.71 -3.18
C THR A 26 -1.60 -6.68 -3.18
N ILE A 27 -1.55 -5.87 -2.12
CA ILE A 27 -0.48 -4.90 -1.85
C ILE A 27 0.19 -5.34 -0.56
N TYR A 28 1.41 -5.87 -0.65
CA TYR A 28 2.22 -6.24 0.50
C TYR A 28 3.28 -5.16 0.76
N ASN A 29 3.21 -4.50 1.91
CA ASN A 29 4.24 -3.59 2.36
C ASN A 29 5.32 -4.37 3.13
N SER A 30 6.47 -4.62 2.51
CA SER A 30 7.54 -5.39 3.15
C SER A 30 8.22 -4.63 4.29
N SER A 31 8.07 -3.31 4.36
CA SER A 31 8.67 -2.49 5.42
C SER A 31 8.00 -2.69 6.79
N ASN A 32 6.75 -3.17 6.82
CA ASN A 32 6.01 -3.41 8.07
C ASN A 32 5.15 -4.70 8.06
N SER A 33 5.27 -5.51 7.00
CA SER A 33 4.52 -6.74 6.78
C SER A 33 2.99 -6.59 6.71
N LYS A 34 2.49 -5.40 6.41
CA LYS A 34 1.05 -5.14 6.27
C LYS A 34 0.57 -5.38 4.86
N ILE A 35 -0.70 -5.76 4.74
CA ILE A 35 -1.33 -6.12 3.48
C ILE A 35 -2.57 -5.25 3.26
N GLY A 36 -2.73 -4.74 2.03
CA GLY A 36 -3.97 -4.20 1.50
C GLY A 36 -4.49 -5.08 0.37
N ILE A 37 -5.81 -5.09 0.17
CA ILE A 37 -6.46 -5.76 -0.96
C ILE A 37 -7.36 -4.74 -1.65
N THR A 38 -7.33 -4.68 -2.97
CA THR A 38 -8.19 -3.78 -3.72
C THR A 38 -9.66 -4.21 -3.68
N ASN A 39 -10.56 -3.25 -3.55
CA ASN A 39 -12.01 -3.46 -3.68
C ASN A 39 -12.46 -3.43 -5.15
N GLU A 40 -13.78 -3.54 -5.39
CA GLU A 40 -14.38 -3.57 -6.74
C GLU A 40 -14.05 -2.32 -7.58
N MET A 41 -13.74 -1.21 -6.92
CA MET A 41 -13.31 0.04 -7.55
C MET A 41 -11.78 0.11 -7.76
N GLY A 42 -11.05 -0.98 -7.55
CA GLY A 42 -9.58 -1.04 -7.60
C GLY A 42 -8.89 -0.27 -6.47
N VAL A 43 -9.64 0.25 -5.50
CA VAL A 43 -9.12 1.09 -4.41
C VAL A 43 -8.50 0.20 -3.33
N PHE A 44 -7.32 0.56 -2.85
CA PHE A 44 -6.70 -0.07 -1.69
C PHE A 44 -6.27 0.95 -0.64
N SER A 45 -6.07 0.45 0.58
CA SER A 45 -5.31 1.10 1.63
C SER A 45 -4.32 0.10 2.24
N VAL A 46 -3.14 0.56 2.63
CA VAL A 46 -2.15 -0.23 3.36
C VAL A 46 -1.42 0.66 4.36
N GLU A 47 -1.24 0.15 5.59
CA GLU A 47 -0.48 0.86 6.62
C GLU A 47 0.95 1.12 6.14
N SER A 48 1.48 2.31 6.40
CA SER A 48 2.86 2.69 6.12
C SER A 48 3.68 2.82 7.40
N VAL A 49 5.00 2.89 7.24
CA VAL A 49 5.94 3.29 8.28
C VAL A 49 6.64 4.57 7.90
N LYS A 50 7.17 5.29 8.89
CA LYS A 50 8.06 6.43 8.63
C LYS A 50 9.29 5.97 7.83
N GLY A 51 9.65 6.74 6.81
CA GLY A 51 10.71 6.44 5.86
C GLY A 51 10.21 5.59 4.69
N GLU A 52 11.09 4.71 4.22
CA GLU A 52 10.87 3.92 3.01
C GLU A 52 9.81 2.82 3.20
N ASN A 53 8.83 2.80 2.31
CA ASN A 53 7.80 1.76 2.18
C ASN A 53 7.95 1.06 0.84
N LYS A 54 8.38 -0.20 0.88
CA LYS A 54 8.51 -1.03 -0.32
C LYS A 54 7.26 -1.90 -0.49
N LEU A 55 6.47 -1.59 -1.51
CA LEU A 55 5.21 -2.26 -1.81
C LEU A 55 5.38 -3.25 -2.96
N PHE A 56 4.98 -4.49 -2.71
CA PHE A 56 4.85 -5.55 -3.70
C PHE A 56 3.38 -5.65 -4.09
N ILE A 57 3.09 -5.38 -5.35
CA ILE A 57 1.75 -5.41 -5.92
C ILE A 57 1.62 -6.66 -6.79
N SER A 58 0.67 -7.53 -6.49
CA SER A 58 0.44 -8.77 -7.22
C SER A 58 -1.05 -8.98 -7.52
N TYR A 59 -1.32 -9.60 -8.66
CA TYR A 59 -2.67 -9.97 -9.08
C TYR A 59 -2.60 -11.20 -10.00
N VAL A 60 -3.60 -12.06 -9.93
CA VAL A 60 -3.58 -13.36 -10.64
C VAL A 60 -3.53 -13.12 -12.15
N GLY A 61 -2.56 -13.75 -12.82
CA GLY A 61 -2.35 -13.59 -14.26
C GLY A 61 -1.52 -12.37 -14.67
N TYR A 62 -1.03 -11.57 -13.72
CA TYR A 62 -0.21 -10.38 -13.98
C TYR A 62 1.19 -10.52 -13.37
N THR A 63 2.18 -9.91 -14.04
CA THR A 63 3.52 -9.76 -13.48
C THR A 63 3.47 -8.81 -12.29
N SER A 64 4.10 -9.21 -11.19
CA SER A 64 4.15 -8.38 -9.98
C SER A 64 4.94 -7.09 -10.20
N LYS A 65 4.49 -6.01 -9.57
CA LYS A 65 5.15 -4.70 -9.61
C LYS A 65 5.66 -4.33 -8.23
N ILE A 66 6.86 -3.77 -8.17
CA ILE A 66 7.45 -3.27 -6.92
C ILE A 66 7.51 -1.75 -7.03
N ILE A 67 7.03 -1.05 -6.00
CA ILE A 67 7.15 0.40 -5.87
C ILE A 67 7.74 0.75 -4.51
N THR A 68 8.54 1.82 -4.46
CA THR A 68 9.13 2.34 -3.24
C THR A 68 8.60 3.74 -3.00
N LEU A 69 8.09 4.01 -1.80
CA LEU A 69 7.49 5.29 -1.41
C LEU A 69 8.10 5.79 -0.10
N GLU A 70 8.48 7.06 -0.05
CA GLU A 70 8.90 7.71 1.19
C GLU A 70 7.69 8.29 1.94
N SER A 71 7.56 7.95 3.23
CA SER A 71 6.55 8.50 4.13
C SER A 71 7.24 9.34 5.19
N THR A 72 6.94 10.65 5.22
CA THR A 72 7.63 11.58 6.10
C THR A 72 7.24 11.45 7.58
N GLY A 73 6.11 10.81 7.88
CA GLY A 73 5.80 10.31 9.24
C GLY A 73 6.05 11.33 10.35
N ASP A 74 5.41 12.51 10.31
CA ASP A 74 5.59 13.46 11.42
C ASP A 74 4.98 12.87 12.69
N SER A 75 5.76 12.91 13.77
CA SER A 75 5.26 12.56 15.10
C SER A 75 4.41 13.72 15.60
N ILE A 76 3.17 13.44 16.02
CA ILE A 76 2.41 14.41 16.80
C ILE A 76 3.10 14.52 18.16
N ASN A 77 3.67 15.70 18.46
CA ASN A 77 4.13 16.06 19.80
C ASN A 77 2.98 16.72 20.56
#